data_AF-A0A937MGR7-F1
#
_entry.id   AF-A0A937MGR7-F1
#
_cell.length_a   1.000
_cell.length_b   1.000
_cell.length_c   1.000
_cell.angle_alpha   90.00
_cell.angle_beta   90.00
_cell.angle_gamma   90.00
#
_symmetry.space_group_name_H-M   'P 1'
#
loop_
_entity.id
_entity.type
_entity.pdbx_description
1 polymer ?
#
loop_
_entity_poly.entity_id
_entity_poly.type
_entity_poly.pdbx_seq_one_letter_code
_entity_poly.pdbx_strand_id
1 'polypeptide(L)' 'PQIKQRHMKISVPHETAASGAVDLIGNPINLSETPVSYRYAPPTLGQHTDEVLKELLGLSDDQLKTLREDGLIA' A
#
# COMPACT_ATOMS: atom_id res chain seq x y z
N PRO A 1 -9.40 -17.23 -18.55
CA PRO A 1 -10.56 -17.91 -17.92
C PRO A 1 -10.45 -17.97 -16.39
N GLN A 2 -9.30 -18.44 -15.86
CA GLN A 2 -9.13 -18.73 -14.42
C GLN A 2 -9.27 -17.51 -13.50
N ILE A 3 -8.72 -16.35 -13.89
CA ILE A 3 -8.81 -15.11 -13.10
C ILE A 3 -10.26 -14.68 -12.87
N LYS A 4 -11.11 -14.78 -13.90
CA LYS A 4 -12.53 -14.43 -13.79
C LYS A 4 -13.32 -15.48 -13.01
N GLN A 5 -13.10 -16.77 -13.31
CA GLN A 5 -13.81 -17.89 -12.67
C GLN A 5 -13.55 -17.98 -11.16
N ARG A 6 -12.38 -17.52 -10.72
CA ARG A 6 -12.00 -17.52 -9.31
C ARG A 6 -12.18 -16.16 -8.64
N HIS A 7 -12.83 -15.21 -9.31
CA HIS A 7 -13.07 -13.84 -8.80
C HIS A 7 -11.77 -13.13 -8.35
N MET A 8 -10.67 -13.36 -9.06
CA MET A 8 -9.34 -12.85 -8.71
C MET A 8 -9.02 -11.49 -9.34
N LYS A 9 -9.92 -10.91 -10.15
CA LYS A 9 -9.74 -9.53 -10.59
C LYS A 9 -10.30 -8.61 -9.50
N ILE A 10 -9.41 -7.88 -8.83
CA ILE A 10 -9.79 -6.87 -7.85
C ILE A 10 -9.51 -5.48 -8.42
N SER A 11 -10.33 -4.50 -8.04
CA SER A 11 -10.13 -3.11 -8.41
C SER A 11 -10.13 -2.30 -7.14
N VAL A 12 -9.06 -1.54 -6.91
CA VAL A 12 -8.87 -0.75 -5.68
C VAL A 12 -8.68 0.73 -6.06
N PRO A 13 -9.39 1.66 -5.39
CA PRO A 13 -9.16 3.10 -5.59
C PRO A 13 -7.70 3.46 -5.32
N HIS A 14 -7.09 4.25 -6.18
CA HIS A 14 -5.70 4.67 -6.02
C HIS A 14 -5.50 6.08 -6.59
N GLU A 15 -4.98 6.99 -5.77
CA GLU A 15 -4.93 8.43 -6.07
C GLU A 15 -4.08 8.78 -7.29
N THR A 16 -2.96 8.06 -7.49
CA THR A 16 -2.09 8.29 -8.65
C THR A 16 -2.56 7.59 -9.93
N ALA A 17 -3.64 6.80 -9.87
CA ALA A 17 -4.14 6.11 -11.06
C ALA A 17 -4.96 7.09 -11.91
N ALA A 18 -4.64 7.20 -13.20
CA ALA A 18 -5.36 8.07 -14.12
C ALA A 18 -6.88 7.74 -14.21
N SER A 19 -7.25 6.47 -14.01
CA SER A 19 -8.63 5.98 -13.95
C SER A 19 -9.29 6.09 -12.57
N GLY A 20 -8.58 6.59 -11.55
CA GLY A 20 -9.02 6.63 -10.15
C GLY A 20 -8.92 5.29 -9.40
N ALA A 21 -8.59 4.20 -10.09
CA ALA A 21 -8.40 2.86 -9.52
C ALA A 21 -7.38 2.05 -10.30
N VAL A 22 -6.77 1.05 -9.64
CA VAL A 22 -5.87 0.06 -10.24
C VAL A 22 -6.48 -1.33 -10.17
N ASP A 23 -6.34 -2.08 -11.28
CA ASP A 23 -6.74 -3.49 -11.35
C ASP A 23 -5.57 -4.38 -10.93
N LEU A 24 -5.81 -5.27 -9.98
CA LEU A 24 -4.80 -6.19 -9.45
C LEU A 24 -5.28 -7.65 -9.55
N ILE A 25 -4.33 -8.56 -9.45
CA ILE A 25 -4.59 -10.00 -9.30
C ILE A 25 -4.66 -10.29 -7.79
N GLY A 26 -5.82 -10.75 -7.34
CA GLY A 26 -6.04 -11.22 -5.97
C GLY A 26 -5.35 -12.55 -5.67
N ASN A 27 -5.26 -12.88 -4.38
CA ASN A 27 -4.79 -14.15 -3.86
C ASN A 27 -5.51 -15.34 -4.52
N PRO A 28 -4.78 -16.36 -5.04
CA PRO A 28 -5.38 -17.51 -5.67
C PRO A 28 -6.10 -18.48 -4.72
N ILE A 29 -5.87 -18.35 -3.41
CA ILE A 29 -6.46 -19.20 -2.37
C ILE A 29 -7.71 -18.52 -1.80
N ASN A 30 -8.85 -19.23 -1.89
CA ASN A 30 -10.10 -18.82 -1.27
C ASN A 30 -10.23 -19.51 0.09
N LEU A 31 -10.23 -18.72 1.15
CA LEU A 31 -10.41 -19.19 2.52
C LEU A 31 -11.89 -19.02 2.92
N SER A 32 -12.52 -20.10 3.39
CA SER A 32 -13.95 -20.09 3.74
C SER A 32 -14.25 -19.40 5.06
N GLU A 33 -13.39 -19.56 6.06
CA GLU A 33 -13.58 -18.98 7.40
C GLU A 33 -12.96 -17.58 7.53
N THR A 34 -11.86 -17.34 6.82
CA THR A 34 -11.13 -16.06 6.87
C THR A 34 -10.91 -15.49 5.46
N PRO A 35 -11.98 -15.03 4.77
CA PRO A 35 -11.85 -14.49 3.42
C PRO A 35 -10.81 -13.37 3.33
N VAL A 36 -10.05 -13.37 2.24
CA VAL A 36 -9.01 -12.35 2.01
C VAL A 36 -9.66 -10.99 1.79
N SER A 37 -9.14 -9.96 2.47
CA SER A 37 -9.58 -8.58 2.34
C SER A 37 -8.47 -7.71 1.74
N TYR A 38 -8.82 -6.91 0.72
CA TYR A 38 -7.91 -5.96 0.08
C TYR A 38 -8.29 -4.55 0.54
N ARG A 39 -7.66 -4.10 1.62
CA ARG A 39 -8.01 -2.86 2.32
C ARG A 39 -7.30 -1.63 1.79
N TYR A 40 -6.08 -1.82 1.28
CA TYR A 40 -5.22 -0.73 0.83
C TYR A 40 -4.80 -0.95 -0.61
N ALA A 41 -4.73 0.14 -1.34
CA ALA A 41 -4.04 0.16 -2.62
C ALA A 41 -2.52 0.06 -2.39
N PRO A 42 -1.73 -0.31 -3.42
CA PRO A 42 -0.27 -0.25 -3.32
C PRO A 42 0.20 1.12 -2.82
N PRO A 43 1.19 1.18 -1.90
CA PRO A 43 1.64 2.46 -1.39
C PRO A 43 2.39 3.25 -2.46
N THR A 44 2.29 4.58 -2.41
CA THR A 44 3.18 5.47 -3.18
C THR A 44 4.58 5.47 -2.58
N LEU A 45 5.55 6.01 -3.35
CA LEU A 45 6.90 6.19 -2.85
C LEU A 45 6.87 7.06 -1.60
N GLY A 46 7.38 6.52 -0.48
CA GLY A 46 7.49 7.24 0.78
C GLY A 46 6.21 7.37 1.61
N GLN A 47 5.08 6.79 1.18
CA GLN A 47 3.76 7.02 1.80
C GLN A 47 3.73 6.80 3.33
N HIS A 48 4.44 5.80 3.83
CA HIS A 48 4.46 5.44 5.24
C HIS A 48 5.85 5.63 5.89
N THR A 49 6.77 6.35 5.25
CA THR A 49 8.14 6.56 5.77
C THR A 49 8.12 7.17 7.17
N ASP A 50 7.39 8.27 7.34
CA ASP A 50 7.32 8.99 8.61
C ASP A 50 6.67 8.14 9.71
N GLU A 51 5.60 7.40 9.39
CA GLU A 51 4.90 6.51 10.31
C GLU A 51 5.85 5.43 10.84
N VAL A 52 6.53 4.71 9.94
CA VAL A 52 7.44 3.62 10.30
C VAL A 52 8.64 4.11 11.09
N LEU A 53 9.24 5.24 10.69
CA LEU A 53 10.40 5.80 11.40
C LEU A 53 10.05 6.32 12.80
N LYS A 54 8.85 6.88 12.98
CA LYS A 54 8.34 7.26 14.31
C LYS A 54 8.09 6.03 15.17
N GLU A 55 7.37 5.05 14.64
CA GLU A 55 6.96 3.86 15.40
C GLU A 55 8.16 3.00 15.81
N LEU A 56 9.08 2.73 14.88
CA LEU A 56 10.15 1.77 15.11
C LEU A 56 11.40 2.40 15.72
N LEU A 57 11.72 3.66 15.37
CA LEU A 57 12.95 4.32 15.80
C LEU A 57 12.71 5.51 16.74
N GLY A 58 11.45 5.87 17.00
CA GLY A 58 11.10 6.97 17.92
C GLY A 58 11.55 8.34 17.43
N LEU A 59 11.74 8.53 16.12
CA LEU A 59 12.22 9.80 15.59
C LEU A 59 11.21 10.92 15.79
N SER A 60 11.69 12.10 16.17
CA SER A 60 10.87 13.30 16.25
C SER A 60 10.60 13.90 14.87
N ASP A 61 9.62 14.81 14.79
CA ASP A 61 9.33 15.56 13.56
C ASP A 61 10.54 16.35 13.06
N ASP A 62 11.35 16.91 13.98
CA ASP A 62 12.56 17.64 13.63
C ASP A 62 13.63 16.74 12.99
N GLN A 63 13.80 15.52 13.53
CA GLN A 63 14.75 14.54 12.98
C GLN A 63 14.33 14.07 11.58
N LEU A 64 13.03 13.79 11.38
CA LEU A 64 12.50 13.43 10.06
C LEU A 64 12.69 14.54 9.04
N LYS A 65 12.47 15.80 9.46
CA LYS A 65 12.69 16.96 8.60
C LYS A 65 14.15 17.05 8.15
N THR A 66 15.11 16.91 9.06
CA THR A 66 16.54 16.89 8.71
C THR A 66 16.87 15.78 7.72
N LEU A 67 16.39 14.55 7.95
CA LEU A 67 16.62 13.43 7.03
C LEU A 67 16.07 13.69 5.62
N ARG A 68 14.94 14.40 5.51
CA ARG A 68 14.34 14.78 4.24
C ARG A 68 15.13 15.90 3.55
N GLU A 69 15.58 16.89 4.30
CA GLU A 69 16.45 17.97 3.79
C GLU A 69 17.80 17.44 3.29
N ASP A 70 18.34 16.41 3.95
CA ASP A 70 19.56 15.71 3.57
C ASP A 70 19.35 14.75 2.38
N GLY A 71 18.11 14.56 1.92
CA GLY A 71 17.76 13.67 0.80
C GLY A 71 17.87 12.18 1.12
N LEU A 72 17.93 11.79 2.40
CA LEU A 72 18.02 10.40 2.83
C LEU A 72 16.67 9.68 2.81
N ILE A 73 15.58 10.42 2.94
CA ILE A 73 14.21 9.92 2.87
C ILE A 73 13.36 10.79 1.93
N ALA A 74 12.32 10.16 1.35
CA ALA A 74 11.36 10.82 0.45
C ALA A 74 10.30 11.64 1.22
#